data_AF-A0AA43Q2E3-F1
#
_entry.id   AF-A0AA43Q2E3-F1
#
_cell.length_a   1.000
_cell.length_b   1.000
_cell.length_c   1.000
_cell.angle_alpha   90.00
_cell.angle_beta   90.00
_cell.angle_gamma   90.00
#
_symmetry.space_group_name_H-M   'P 1'
#
loop_
_entity.id
_entity.type
_entity.pdbx_description
1 polymer ?
#
loop_
_entity_poly.entity_id
_entity_poly.type
_entity_poly.pdbx_seq_one_letter_code
_entity_poly.pdbx_strand_id
1 'polypeptide(L)' 'MTSITLRIPVDVVESMKVIAPCKGFSGYQALLKSYISECLRRDEAQFALSKEAKLIAALKKLGVPDSIIEEAAREVA' A
#
# COMPACT_ATOMS: atom_id res chain seq x y z
N MET A 1 -14.82 11.24 -8.01
CA MET A 1 -15.03 10.65 -6.66
C MET A 1 -16.02 9.51 -6.84
N THR A 2 -15.72 8.30 -6.35
CA THR A 2 -16.62 7.15 -6.50
C THR A 2 -17.27 6.87 -5.15
N SER A 3 -18.60 6.74 -5.11
CA SER A 3 -19.32 6.37 -3.90
C SER A 3 -19.23 4.86 -3.69
N ILE A 4 -18.87 4.44 -2.48
CA ILE A 4 -18.84 3.03 -2.08
C ILE A 4 -19.70 2.83 -0.85
N THR A 5 -20.40 1.70 -0.77
CA THR A 5 -21.16 1.29 0.42
C THR A 5 -20.45 0.08 1.04
N LEU A 6 -20.07 0.19 2.31
CA LEU A 6 -19.46 -0.91 3.08
C LEU A 6 -20.27 -1.17 4.34
N ARG A 7 -20.32 -2.45 4.75
CA ARG A 7 -20.79 -2.84 6.08
C ARG A 7 -19.58 -2.99 7.00
N ILE A 8 -19.62 -2.33 8.16
CA ILE A 8 -18.55 -2.32 9.15
C ILE A 8 -19.17 -2.68 10.50
N PRO A 9 -18.49 -3.47 11.35
CA PRO A 9 -18.95 -3.74 12.72
C PRO A 9 -19.21 -2.46 13.51
N VAL A 10 -20.23 -2.48 14.36
CA VAL A 10 -20.68 -1.31 15.12
C VAL A 10 -19.62 -0.81 16.09
N ASP A 11 -18.93 -1.74 16.76
CA ASP A 11 -17.85 -1.50 17.72
C ASP A 11 -16.66 -0.78 17.07
N VAL A 12 -16.36 -1.11 15.81
CA VAL A 12 -15.32 -0.43 15.03
C VAL A 12 -15.73 1.00 14.74
N VAL A 13 -16.98 1.24 14.32
CA VAL A 13 -17.48 2.60 14.05
C VAL A 13 -17.47 3.45 15.32
N GLU A 14 -17.87 2.89 16.45
CA GLU A 14 -17.82 3.56 17.76
C GLU A 14 -16.39 3.92 18.15
N SER A 15 -15.46 2.97 18.03
CA SER A 15 -14.03 3.23 18.28
C SER A 15 -13.48 4.34 17.39
N MET A 16 -13.86 4.36 16.11
CA MET A 16 -13.42 5.40 15.18
C MET A 16 -14.00 6.78 15.52
N LYS A 17 -15.23 6.86 16.05
CA LYS A 17 -15.81 8.14 16.52
C LYS A 17 -15.01 8.71 17.69
N VAL A 18 -14.50 7.87 18.58
CA VAL A 18 -13.65 8.29 19.70
C VAL A 18 -12.26 8.72 19.22
N ILE A 19 -11.67 7.98 18.28
CA ILE A 19 -10.30 8.24 17.79
C ILE A 19 -10.23 9.45 16.84
N ALA A 20 -11.27 9.70 16.05
CA ALA A 20 -11.29 10.80 15.07
C ALA A 20 -10.90 12.17 15.66
N PRO A 21 -11.52 12.67 16.74
CA PRO A 21 -11.14 13.95 17.33
C PRO A 21 -9.72 13.95 17.90
N CYS A 22 -9.27 12.82 18.48
CA CYS A 22 -7.89 12.69 18.98
C CYS A 22 -6.84 12.83 17.87
N LYS A 23 -7.21 12.47 16.63
CA LYS A 23 -6.36 12.61 15.44
C LYS A 23 -6.64 13.91 14.65
N GLY A 24 -7.46 14.82 15.18
CA GLY A 24 -7.78 16.09 14.53
C GLY A 24 -8.77 16.00 13.36
N PHE A 25 -9.49 14.88 13.23
CA PHE A 25 -10.54 14.71 12.22
C PHE A 25 -11.91 15.12 12.77
N SER A 26 -12.71 15.76 11.93
CA SER A 26 -14.08 16.19 12.27
C SER A 26 -15.08 15.03 12.45
N GLY A 27 -14.73 13.82 12.02
CA GLY A 27 -15.58 12.64 12.21
C GLY A 27 -14.96 11.35 11.66
N TYR A 28 -15.61 10.23 11.99
CA TYR A 28 -15.10 8.89 11.66
C TYR A 28 -15.01 8.63 10.15
N GLN A 29 -15.89 9.24 9.33
CA GLN A 29 -15.84 9.09 7.88
C GLN A 29 -14.57 9.70 7.27
N ALA A 30 -14.09 10.83 7.82
CA ALA A 30 -12.84 11.45 7.38
C ALA A 30 -11.63 10.60 7.80
N LEU A 31 -11.64 10.09 9.03
CA LEU A 31 -10.62 9.17 9.53
C LEU A 31 -10.56 7.88 8.68
N LEU A 32 -11.70 7.29 8.33
CA LEU A 32 -11.78 6.08 7.50
C LEU A 32 -11.11 6.28 6.13
N LYS A 33 -11.43 7.40 5.45
CA LYS A 33 -10.83 7.74 4.16
C LYS A 33 -9.32 7.90 4.27
N SER A 34 -8.85 8.53 5.35
CA SER A 34 -7.42 8.70 5.61
C SER A 34 -6.72 7.36 5.79
N TYR A 35 -7.28 6.46 6.59
CA TYR A 35 -6.70 5.13 6.82
C TYR A 35 -6.62 4.31 5.54
N ILE A 36 -7.71 4.25 4.78
CA ILE A 36 -7.72 3.52 3.51
C ILE A 36 -6.67 4.09 2.56
N SER A 37 -6.60 5.42 2.43
CA SER A 37 -5.64 6.07 1.53
C SER A 37 -4.19 5.82 1.97
N GLU A 38 -3.90 5.97 3.25
CA GLU A 38 -2.55 5.80 3.79
C GLU A 38 -2.08 4.34 3.68
N CYS A 39 -2.92 3.39 4.09
CA CYS A 39 -2.62 1.97 3.96
C CYS A 39 -2.41 1.58 2.49
N LEU A 40 -3.30 2.04 1.59
CA LEU A 40 -3.16 1.72 0.17
C LEU A 40 -1.90 2.33 -0.43
N ARG A 41 -1.52 3.57 -0.07
CA ARG A 41 -0.27 4.18 -0.55
C ARG A 41 0.97 3.45 -0.05
N ARG A 42 0.94 2.95 1.19
CA ARG A 42 2.03 2.12 1.74
C ARG A 42 2.12 0.79 1.01
N ASP A 43 0.99 0.13 0.79
CA ASP A 43 0.92 -1.13 0.04
C ASP A 43 1.37 -0.92 -1.40
N GLU A 44 0.90 0.14 -2.07
CA GLU A 44 1.35 0.52 -3.41
C GLU A 44 2.86 0.75 -3.42
N ALA A 45 3.44 1.47 -2.47
CA ALA A 45 4.89 1.66 -2.41
C ALA A 45 5.64 0.33 -2.18
N GLN A 46 5.11 -0.54 -1.32
CA GLN A 46 5.68 -1.86 -1.03
C GLN A 46 5.57 -2.83 -2.22
N PHE A 47 4.46 -2.78 -2.96
CA PHE A 47 4.16 -3.69 -4.05
C PHE A 47 4.55 -3.17 -5.43
N ALA A 48 4.71 -1.86 -5.61
CA ALA A 48 5.24 -1.24 -6.84
C ALA A 48 6.66 -1.70 -7.12
N LEU A 49 7.50 -1.85 -6.10
CA LEU A 49 8.81 -2.46 -6.24
C LEU A 49 8.74 -3.99 -6.45
N SER A 50 7.59 -4.63 -6.19
CA SER A 50 7.59 -6.05 -5.87
C SER A 50 7.56 -6.98 -7.07
N LYS A 51 7.06 -6.62 -8.26
CA LYS A 51 7.15 -7.55 -9.40
C LYS A 51 8.55 -7.57 -10.00
N GLU A 52 9.14 -6.42 -10.30
CA GLU A 52 10.54 -6.38 -10.74
C GLU A 52 11.49 -6.86 -9.64
N ALA A 53 11.32 -6.44 -8.37
CA ALA A 53 12.20 -6.91 -7.30
C ALA A 53 12.03 -8.41 -7.00
N LYS A 54 10.81 -8.98 -7.08
CA LYS A 54 10.63 -10.44 -6.97
C LYS A 54 11.22 -11.17 -8.16
N LEU A 55 11.12 -10.61 -9.37
CA LEU A 55 11.74 -11.16 -10.57
C LEU A 55 13.27 -11.14 -10.47
N ILE A 56 13.85 -10.00 -10.10
CA ILE A 56 15.28 -9.84 -9.83
C ILE A 56 15.73 -10.81 -8.74
N ALA A 57 15.00 -10.92 -7.62
CA ALA A 57 15.32 -11.86 -6.56
C ALA A 57 15.21 -13.33 -7.03
N ALA A 58 14.26 -13.66 -7.89
CA ALA A 58 14.13 -15.00 -8.48
C ALA A 58 15.28 -15.30 -9.46
N LEU A 59 15.68 -14.33 -10.29
CA LEU A 59 16.81 -14.46 -11.23
C LEU A 59 18.14 -14.63 -10.48
N LYS A 60 18.38 -13.85 -9.42
CA LYS A 60 19.54 -14.05 -8.54
C LYS A 60 19.57 -15.45 -7.92
N LYS A 61 18.42 -15.97 -7.48
CA LYS A 61 18.30 -17.36 -6.96
C LYS A 61 18.56 -18.43 -8.01
N LEU A 62 18.29 -18.15 -9.29
CA LEU A 62 18.60 -19.03 -10.41
C LEU A 62 20.08 -18.95 -10.84
N GLY A 63 20.89 -18.13 -10.16
CA GLY A 63 22.32 -17.98 -10.44
C GLY A 63 22.64 -16.93 -11.50
N VAL A 64 21.68 -16.08 -11.87
CA VAL A 64 21.94 -14.96 -12.78
C VAL A 64 22.84 -13.93 -12.06
N PRO A 65 24.00 -13.57 -12.63
CA PRO A 65 24.90 -12.57 -12.03
C PRO A 65 24.26 -11.19 -11.98
N ASP A 66 24.55 -10.43 -10.91
CA ASP A 66 24.04 -9.06 -10.74
C ASP A 66 24.42 -8.13 -11.90
N SER A 67 25.58 -8.35 -12.53
CA SER A 67 26.02 -7.59 -13.70
C SER A 67 25.07 -7.71 -14.89
N ILE A 68 24.53 -8.90 -15.16
CA ILE A 68 23.57 -9.15 -16.24
C ILE A 68 22.22 -8.52 -15.91
N ILE A 69 21.81 -8.57 -14.64
CA ILE A 69 20.55 -7.97 -14.18
C ILE A 69 20.61 -6.45 -14.29
N GLU A 70 21.73 -5.83 -13.91
CA GLU A 70 21.92 -4.38 -14.05
C GLU A 70 22.00 -3.93 -15.51
N GLU A 71 22.61 -4.74 -16.38
CA GLU A 71 22.70 -4.45 -17.82
C GLU A 71 21.31 -4.55 -18.47
N ALA A 72 20.56 -5.61 -18.18
CA ALA A 72 19.17 -5.74 -18.61
C ALA A 72 18.26 -4.63 -18.05
N ALA A 73 18.49 -4.20 -16.80
CA ALA A 73 17.74 -3.09 -16.20
C ALA A 73 18.02 -1.74 -16.88
N ARG A 74 19.23 -1.52 -17.42
CA ARG A 74 19.58 -0.31 -18.18
C ARG A 74 18.98 -0.30 -19.59
N GLU A 75 18.78 -1.45 -20.22
CA GLU A 75 18.15 -1.52 -21.55
C GLU A 75 16.65 -1.23 -21.54
N VAL A 76 15.97 -1.42 -20.40
CA VAL A 76 14.51 -1.30 -20.27
C VAL A 76 14.08 0.02 -19.62
N ALA A 77 15.03 0.84 -19.15
CA ALA A 77 14.81 2.15 -18.55
C ALA A 77 14.72 3.27 -19.61
#